data_AF-A0A7W0EQZ1-F1
#
_entry.id   AF-A0A7W0EQZ1-F1
#
_cell.length_a   1.000
_cell.length_b   1.000
_cell.length_c   1.000
_cell.angle_alpha   90.00
_cell.angle_beta   90.00
_cell.angle_gamma   90.00
#
_symmetry.space_group_name_H-M   'P 1'
#
loop_
_entity.id
_entity.type
_entity.pdbx_description
1 polymer ?
#
loop_
_entity_poly.entity_id
_entity_poly.type
_entity_poly.pdbx_seq_one_letter_code
_entity_poly.pdbx_strand_id
1 'polypeptide(L)' 'MDTISLKKNDPNYPSALKQRLGKDAPDTITAIGNLDILRHNSTAFFCSTKCPGKNQFIHLKVITIKTLLKWVRAL' A
#
# COMPACT_ATOMS: atom_id res chain seq x y z
N MET A 1 9.18 16.06 12.49
CA MET A 1 7.97 15.24 12.23
C MET A 1 8.09 13.99 13.07
N ASP A 2 7.11 13.73 13.95
CA ASP A 2 7.06 12.50 14.74
C ASP A 2 6.71 11.31 13.84
N THR A 3 7.55 10.29 13.89
CA THR A 3 7.40 9.05 13.12
C THR A 3 7.08 7.90 14.08
N ILE A 4 6.12 7.07 13.69
CA ILE A 4 5.73 5.88 14.43
C ILE A 4 6.25 4.67 13.68
N SER A 5 6.98 3.80 14.37
CA SER A 5 7.53 2.57 13.80
C SER A 5 6.75 1.35 14.29
N LEU A 6 6.17 0.61 13.35
CA LEU A 6 5.36 -0.58 13.60
C LEU A 6 6.11 -1.82 13.12
N LYS A 7 6.37 -2.77 14.02
CA LYS A 7 6.99 -4.06 13.68
C LYS A 7 5.92 -5.07 13.29
N LYS A 8 6.27 -6.07 12.48
CA LYS A 8 5.35 -7.12 11.99
C LYS A 8 4.63 -7.95 13.09
N ASN A 9 5.21 -7.98 14.29
CA ASN A 9 4.63 -8.63 15.47
C ASN A 9 3.84 -7.67 16.38
N ASP A 10 3.79 -6.39 16.05
CA ASP A 10 3.03 -5.40 16.81
C ASP A 10 1.52 -5.59 16.55
N PRO A 11 0.65 -5.50 17.58
CA PRO A 11 -0.79 -5.58 17.41
C PRO A 11 -1.36 -4.49 16.50
N ASN A 12 -0.68 -3.34 16.38
CA ASN A 12 -1.09 -2.26 15.47
C ASN A 12 -0.57 -2.45 14.04
N TYR A 13 0.18 -3.52 13.76
CA TYR A 13 0.59 -3.84 12.41
C TYR A 13 -0.63 -4.31 11.59
N PRO A 14 -0.87 -3.76 10.37
CA PRO A 14 -2.05 -4.11 9.59
C PRO A 14 -2.06 -5.60 9.22
N SER A 15 -3.03 -6.35 9.74
CA SER A 15 -3.22 -7.77 9.43
C SER A 15 -3.45 -7.99 7.93
N ALA A 16 -4.07 -7.02 7.25
CA ALA A 16 -4.24 -7.00 5.79
C ALA A 16 -2.90 -7.05 5.04
N LEU A 17 -1.87 -6.32 5.49
CA LEU A 17 -0.54 -6.36 4.86
C LEU A 17 0.10 -7.75 5.03
N LYS A 18 0.02 -8.31 6.24
CA LYS A 18 0.50 -9.66 6.52
C LYS A 18 -0.22 -10.71 5.67
N GLN A 19 -1.55 -10.59 5.51
CA GLN A 19 -2.35 -11.51 4.70
C GLN A 19 -2.06 -11.39 3.20
N ARG A 20 -1.92 -10.16 2.67
CA ARG A 20 -1.80 -9.92 1.22
C ARG A 20 -0.38 -10.13 0.70
N LEU A 21 0.63 -9.76 1.49
CA LEU A 21 2.04 -9.86 1.12
C LEU A 21 2.73 -11.10 1.72
N GLY A 22 2.22 -11.67 2.82
CA GLY A 22 2.77 -12.89 3.42
C GLY A 22 4.24 -12.74 3.82
N LYS A 23 5.10 -13.56 3.20
CA LYS A 23 6.56 -13.50 3.39
C LYS A 23 7.19 -12.23 2.82
N ASP A 24 6.55 -11.61 1.83
CA ASP A 24 7.01 -10.35 1.22
C ASP A 24 6.56 -9.12 2.02
N ALA A 25 5.80 -9.30 3.11
CA ALA A 25 5.38 -8.21 3.98
C ALA A 25 6.60 -7.67 4.74
N PRO A 26 6.83 -6.33 4.71
CA PRO A 26 8.00 -5.73 5.35
C PRO A 26 7.98 -5.98 6.87
N ASP A 27 9.16 -6.18 7.44
CA ASP A 27 9.31 -6.46 8.88
C ASP A 27 8.99 -5.25 9.76
N THR A 28 9.18 -4.04 9.22
CA THR A 28 8.89 -2.77 9.90
C THR A 28 8.28 -1.78 8.91
N ILE A 29 7.30 -1.01 9.38
CA ILE A 29 6.68 0.09 8.65
C ILE A 29 6.85 1.37 9.47
N THR A 30 7.24 2.45 8.81
CA THR A 30 7.29 3.78 9.42
C THR A 30 6.11 4.59 8.89
N ALA A 31 5.33 5.15 9.80
CA ALA A 31 4.15 5.96 9.49
C ALA A 31 4.27 7.34 10.14
N ILE A 32 3.59 8.31 9.54
CA ILE A 32 3.48 9.68 10.04
C ILE A 32 1.98 10.01 10.12
N GLY A 33 1.53 10.53 11.25
CA GLY A 33 0.12 10.89 11.46
C GLY A 33 -0.71 9.79 12.12
N ASN A 34 -2.01 9.76 11.81
CA ASN A 34 -2.99 8.93 12.51
C ASN A 34 -3.02 7.48 11.97
N LEU A 35 -2.70 6.51 12.84
CA LEU A 35 -2.71 5.08 12.53
C LEU A 35 -4.10 4.45 12.44
N ASP A 36 -5.14 5.06 13.01
CA ASP A 36 -6.51 4.52 12.96
C ASP A 36 -7.02 4.37 11.52
N ILE A 37 -6.50 5.16 10.58
CA ILE A 37 -6.83 5.06 9.15
C ILE A 37 -6.52 3.65 8.60
N LEU A 38 -5.48 2.98 9.13
CA LEU A 38 -5.08 1.64 8.71
C LEU A 38 -6.07 0.54 9.13
N ARG A 39 -7.00 0.84 10.05
CA ARG A 39 -8.04 -0.09 10.52
C ARG A 39 -9.26 -0.11 9.59
N HIS A 40 -9.42 0.90 8.75
CA HIS A 40 -10.54 1.00 7.82
C HIS A 40 -10.24 0.31 6.49
N ASN A 41 -11.29 -0.21 5.83
CA ASN A 41 -11.19 -0.75 4.48
C ASN A 41 -10.83 0.37 3.50
N SER A 42 -9.54 0.51 3.23
CA SER A 42 -9.00 1.54 2.34
C SER A 42 -8.94 1.03 0.90
N THR A 43 -9.48 1.81 -0.03
CA THR A 43 -9.37 1.52 -1.47
C THR A 43 -8.13 2.20 -2.02
N ALA A 44 -7.16 1.40 -2.46
CA ALA A 44 -5.98 1.94 -3.12
C ALA A 44 -6.33 2.32 -4.58
N PHE A 45 -6.04 3.56 -4.94
CA PHE A 45 -6.16 4.06 -6.29
C PHE A 45 -4.78 4.09 -6.94
N PHE A 46 -4.59 3.29 -7.99
CA PHE A 46 -3.34 3.24 -8.74
C PHE A 46 -3.53 3.94 -10.08
N CYS A 47 -2.64 4.88 -10.38
CA CYS A 47 -2.57 5.55 -11.66
C CYS A 47 -1.15 5.46 -12.24
N SER A 48 -1.07 5.53 -13.56
CA SER A 48 0.22 5.73 -14.25
C SER A 48 0.82 7.06 -13.81
N THR A 49 2.15 7.12 -13.64
CA THR A 49 2.88 8.37 -13.39
C THR A 49 2.70 9.39 -14.52
N LYS A 50 2.47 8.90 -15.74
CA LYS A 50 1.97 9.68 -16.86
C LYS A 50 0.44 9.53 -16.89
N CYS A 51 -0.26 10.31 -16.08
CA CYS A 51 -1.68 10.57 -16.28
C CYS A 51 -1.81 11.69 -17.33
N PRO A 52 -2.12 11.39 -18.60
CA PRO A 52 -2.34 12.43 -19.59
C PRO A 52 -3.68 13.10 -19.26
N GLY A 53 -3.66 14.41 -19.07
CA GLY A 53 -4.84 15.17 -18.66
C GLY A 53 -6.00 15.06 -19.66
N LYS A 54 -7.22 15.05 -19.08
CA LYS A 54 -8.54 15.31 -19.68
C LYS A 54 -8.80 14.59 -21.02
N ASN A 55 -9.44 13.41 -20.92
CA ASN A 55 -10.32 12.77 -21.94
C ASN A 55 -9.89 11.38 -22.45
N GLN A 56 -8.93 10.70 -21.83
CA GLN A 56 -8.70 9.28 -22.13
C GLN A 56 -9.13 8.40 -20.95
N PHE A 57 -10.00 7.43 -21.24
CA PHE A 57 -10.40 6.38 -20.31
C PHE A 57 -9.16 5.84 -19.60
N ILE A 58 -9.03 6.15 -18.30
CA ILE A 58 -8.05 5.48 -17.46
C ILE A 58 -8.56 4.04 -17.41
N HIS A 59 -7.93 3.17 -18.18
CA HIS A 59 -8.19 1.74 -18.07
C HIS A 59 -7.64 1.32 -16.72
N LEU A 60 -8.45 1.48 -15.67
CA LEU A 60 -8.16 0.99 -14.33
C LEU A 60 -8.04 -0.53 -14.46
N LYS A 61 -6.81 -0.99 -14.72
CA LYS A 61 -6.49 -2.36 -14.43
C LYS A 61 -6.57 -2.45 -12.91
N VAL A 62 -7.54 -3.22 -12.41
CA VAL A 62 -7.53 -3.68 -11.03
C VAL A 62 -6.32 -4.60 -10.91
N ILE A 63 -5.18 -4.01 -10.60
CA ILE A 63 -3.93 -4.73 -10.42
C ILE A 63 -3.97 -5.29 -9.01
N THR A 64 -3.94 -6.61 -8.90
CA THR A 64 -3.85 -7.29 -7.60
C THR A 64 -2.61 -6.80 -6.87
N ILE A 65 -2.68 -6.58 -5.55
CA ILE A 65 -1.56 -6.10 -4.70
C ILE A 65 -0.24 -6.83 -4.98
N LYS A 66 -0.29 -8.14 -5.28
CA LYS A 66 0.89 -8.95 -5.64
C LYS A 66 1.58 -8.48 -6.93
N THR A 67 0.80 -8.12 -7.93
CA THR A 67 1.28 -7.63 -9.22
C THR A 67 1.86 -6.23 -9.09
N LEU A 68 1.24 -5.38 -8.26
CA LEU A 68 1.78 -4.06 -7.93
C LEU A 68 3.12 -4.18 -7.19
N LEU A 69 3.24 -5.08 -6.20
CA LEU A 69 4.49 -5.28 -5.47
C LEU A 69 5.65 -5.71 -6.38
N LYS A 70 5.37 -6.52 -7.41
CA LYS A 70 6.36 -6.91 -8.42
C LYS A 70 6.81 -5.72 -9.27
N TRP A 71 5.91 -4.82 -9.62
CA TRP A 71 6.23 -3.62 -10.39
C TRP A 71 7.04 -2.60 -9.57
N VAL A 72 6.68 -2.41 -8.30
CA VAL A 72 7.41 -1.49 -7.40
C VAL A 72 8.82 -1.99 -7.11
N ARG A 73 9.05 -3.31 -7.05
CA ARG A 73 10.40 -3.89 -6.89
C ARG A 73 11.27 -3.85 -8.16
N ALA A 74 10.69 -3.56 -9.31
CA ALA A 74 11.38 -3.50 -10.60
C ALA A 74 11.76 -2.06 -11.02
N LEU A 75 11.45 -1.07 -10.16
CA LEU A 75 11.87 0.32 -10.22
C LEU A 75 12.99 0.56 -9.21
#